data_AF-S4RCE9-F1
#
_entry.id   AF-S4RCE9-F1
#
_cell.length_a   1.000
_cell.length_b   1.000
_cell.length_c   1.000
_cell.angle_alpha   90.00
_cell.angle_beta   90.00
_cell.angle_gamma   90.00
#
_symmetry.space_group_name_H-M   'P 1'
#
loop_
_entity.id
_entity.type
_entity.pdbx_description
1 polymer ?
#
loop_
_entity_poly.entity_id
_entity_poly.type
_entity_poly.pdbx_seq_one_letter_code
_entity_poly.pdbx_strand_id
1 'polypeptide(L)'
;ACWRTLRALPPDRAAYEQRRMLQHPRFPGLCQQVLRTSRYLTPGLLGYTLAAAVRLGIPLRSRLVQMLMRTAQQVSINEFNGRALGVVASCLPFLLQDRNTQALRAALTMRAQLALPEVDRVPVLLMLMYHLGPTVPTALKDKLVAWALFVLDQFTTANVLRLFFSLARMQHNAPELLSAASPIITGNLQELKFSELLQLLKVCNQLGYHNTRLFSSIAEHAVTSLQLYSLNEVCTLLLLLSRLKFRHPGLLDAVALLLLQEQQQEQQQEQPKPCHLDKKNLMVLLHVYSLLNHQPHGAAETFLGVLSSALEHHLPELSAHELFVGVRALCILGHRPPSAVASALLADHSCTQLLSVSVRKLKNELELQAIRLSLHLQKKLPGVPAAEAAPSSPDPNPSSLNRCPELPSVLIEALRGSGQVRVGVTVGGLYSIGKFDCEACLCADAEVTLQETEVLQFLQISTVAMLCCHPAEFCLGSQHPCGKLALKVRNLHALGYRVTLVSSSQWKRLQPERRVPFLRQKLQLASGMAAECGS
;
A
#
# COMPACT_ATOMS: atom_id res chain seq x y z
N ALA A 1 0.31 -20.17 -40.19
CA ALA A 1 -1.09 -19.78 -40.47
C ALA A 1 -2.02 -20.25 -39.35
N CYS A 2 -2.09 -21.56 -39.08
CA CYS A 2 -2.93 -22.19 -38.05
C CYS A 2 -2.98 -21.49 -36.68
N TRP A 3 -1.83 -21.10 -36.12
CA TRP A 3 -1.80 -20.37 -34.84
C TRP A 3 -2.31 -18.92 -34.97
N ARG A 4 -2.06 -18.25 -36.10
CA ARG A 4 -2.49 -16.86 -36.33
C ARG A 4 -4.02 -16.76 -36.48
N THR A 5 -4.63 -17.75 -37.12
CA THR A 5 -6.10 -17.83 -37.27
C THR A 5 -6.77 -18.10 -35.92
N LEU A 6 -6.22 -18.99 -35.09
CA LEU A 6 -6.71 -19.22 -33.73
C LEU A 6 -6.58 -17.98 -32.84
N ARG A 7 -5.48 -17.24 -32.97
CA ARG A 7 -5.23 -16.02 -32.19
C ARG A 7 -6.23 -14.89 -32.50
N ALA A 8 -6.81 -14.87 -33.70
CA ALA A 8 -7.77 -13.84 -34.11
C ALA A 8 -9.21 -14.12 -33.59
N LEU A 9 -9.46 -15.30 -33.03
CA LEU A 9 -10.77 -15.71 -32.55
C LEU A 9 -10.97 -15.33 -31.06
N PRO A 10 -12.22 -15.08 -30.63
CA PRO A 10 -12.56 -14.96 -29.21
C PRO A 10 -12.14 -16.21 -28.42
N PRO A 11 -11.77 -16.10 -27.14
CA PRO A 11 -11.16 -17.20 -26.36
C PRO A 11 -12.01 -18.47 -26.33
N ASP A 12 -13.34 -18.34 -26.21
CA ASP A 12 -14.26 -19.49 -26.16
C ASP A 12 -14.31 -20.27 -27.48
N ARG A 13 -14.30 -19.54 -28.60
CA ARG A 13 -14.26 -20.13 -29.95
C ARG A 13 -12.87 -20.68 -30.29
N ALA A 14 -11.83 -20.01 -29.83
CA ALA A 14 -10.44 -20.43 -30.04
C ALA A 14 -10.17 -21.79 -29.38
N ALA A 15 -10.64 -22.03 -28.15
CA ALA A 15 -10.46 -23.31 -27.46
C ALA A 15 -11.18 -24.47 -28.18
N TYR A 16 -12.37 -24.22 -28.71
CA TYR A 16 -13.13 -25.20 -29.50
C TYR A 16 -12.44 -25.53 -30.83
N GLU A 17 -12.07 -24.51 -31.60
CA GLU A 17 -11.37 -24.69 -32.89
C GLU A 17 -9.98 -25.31 -32.71
N GLN A 18 -9.29 -25.01 -31.61
CA GLN A 18 -8.02 -25.64 -31.27
C GLN A 18 -8.18 -27.16 -31.12
N ARG A 19 -9.24 -27.62 -30.41
CA ARG A 19 -9.51 -29.06 -30.27
C ARG A 19 -9.82 -29.70 -31.62
N ARG A 20 -10.64 -29.06 -32.47
CA ARG A 20 -10.94 -29.58 -33.82
C ARG A 20 -9.70 -29.66 -34.71
N MET A 21 -8.83 -28.66 -34.65
CA MET A 21 -7.59 -28.65 -35.42
C MET A 21 -6.63 -29.77 -35.00
N LEU A 22 -6.49 -30.03 -33.70
CA LEU A 22 -5.65 -31.12 -33.18
C LEU A 22 -6.20 -32.50 -33.56
N GLN A 23 -7.52 -32.63 -33.68
CA GLN A 23 -8.21 -33.86 -34.09
C GLN A 23 -8.25 -34.08 -35.61
N HIS A 24 -7.85 -33.08 -36.40
CA HIS A 24 -7.92 -33.16 -37.86
C HIS A 24 -6.92 -34.21 -38.43
N PRO A 25 -7.33 -35.10 -39.34
CA PRO A 25 -6.51 -36.23 -39.82
C PRO A 25 -5.20 -35.81 -40.52
N ARG A 26 -5.15 -34.59 -41.07
CA ARG A 26 -3.91 -34.04 -41.69
C ARG A 26 -2.91 -33.44 -40.70
N PHE A 27 -3.31 -33.20 -39.45
CA PHE A 27 -2.47 -32.55 -38.43
C PHE A 27 -1.24 -33.38 -38.02
N PRO A 28 -1.33 -34.72 -37.87
CA PRO A 28 -0.17 -35.57 -37.66
C PRO A 28 0.84 -35.53 -38.83
N GLY A 29 0.36 -35.47 -40.07
CA GLY A 29 1.20 -35.33 -41.27
C GLY A 29 1.99 -34.02 -41.29
N LEU A 30 1.34 -32.92 -40.92
CA LEU A 30 1.99 -31.62 -40.71
C LEU A 30 3.09 -31.70 -39.64
N CYS A 31 2.80 -32.34 -38.50
CA CYS A 31 3.78 -32.52 -37.43
C CYS A 31 5.00 -33.32 -37.90
N GLN A 32 4.80 -34.39 -38.68
CA GLN A 32 5.90 -35.17 -39.24
C GLN A 32 6.74 -34.38 -40.26
N GLN A 33 6.11 -33.54 -41.08
CA GLN A 33 6.81 -32.68 -42.02
C GLN A 33 7.66 -31.63 -41.30
N VAL A 34 7.14 -31.02 -40.23
CA VAL A 34 7.89 -30.08 -39.37
C VAL A 34 9.06 -30.80 -38.69
N LEU A 35 8.88 -32.03 -38.21
CA LEU A 35 9.96 -32.83 -37.65
C LEU A 35 11.10 -33.08 -38.65
N ARG A 36 10.77 -33.43 -39.91
CA ARG A 36 11.77 -33.67 -40.96
C ARG A 36 12.50 -32.40 -41.39
N THR A 37 11.81 -31.26 -41.41
CA THR A 37 12.35 -29.98 -41.89
C THR A 37 13.00 -29.14 -40.79
N SER A 38 12.80 -29.48 -39.52
CA SER A 38 13.25 -28.71 -38.35
C SER A 38 14.72 -28.31 -38.34
N ARG A 39 15.61 -29.14 -38.89
CA ARG A 39 17.06 -28.89 -38.97
C ARG A 39 17.46 -27.86 -40.02
N TYR A 40 16.59 -27.58 -40.99
CA TYR A 40 16.83 -26.67 -42.10
C TYR A 40 16.05 -25.36 -41.96
N LEU A 41 15.30 -25.20 -40.86
CA LEU A 41 14.55 -23.97 -40.60
C LEU A 41 15.53 -22.85 -40.23
N THR A 42 15.31 -21.67 -40.80
CA THR A 42 16.04 -20.47 -40.34
C THR A 42 15.76 -20.22 -38.86
N PRO A 43 16.72 -19.67 -38.09
CA PRO A 43 16.56 -19.39 -36.66
C PRO A 43 15.24 -18.67 -36.34
N GLY A 44 14.91 -17.61 -37.09
CA GLY A 44 13.64 -16.90 -36.91
C GLY A 44 12.41 -17.82 -37.01
N LEU A 45 12.32 -18.62 -38.07
CA LEU A 45 11.20 -19.54 -38.29
C LEU A 45 11.16 -20.65 -37.25
N LEU A 46 12.33 -21.14 -36.79
CA LEU A 46 12.41 -22.13 -35.73
C LEU A 46 11.82 -21.61 -34.41
N GLY A 47 12.14 -20.37 -34.03
CA GLY A 47 11.57 -19.73 -32.85
C GLY A 47 10.05 -19.54 -32.95
N TYR A 48 9.55 -19.09 -34.10
CA TYR A 48 8.11 -18.94 -34.33
C TYR A 48 7.36 -20.28 -34.37
N THR A 49 7.97 -21.33 -34.93
CA THR A 49 7.35 -22.66 -35.02
C THR A 49 7.30 -23.34 -33.65
N LEU A 50 8.36 -23.25 -32.85
CA LEU A 50 8.33 -23.68 -31.45
C LEU A 50 7.24 -22.94 -30.67
N ALA A 51 7.17 -21.62 -30.82
CA ALA A 51 6.18 -20.82 -30.12
C ALA A 51 4.73 -21.16 -30.53
N ALA A 52 4.50 -21.37 -31.83
CA ALA A 52 3.21 -21.82 -32.34
C ALA A 52 2.86 -23.22 -31.81
N ALA A 53 3.79 -24.16 -31.81
CA ALA A 53 3.56 -25.53 -31.33
C ALA A 53 3.12 -25.56 -29.86
N VAL A 54 3.81 -24.81 -29.00
CA VAL A 54 3.48 -24.70 -27.57
C VAL A 54 2.11 -24.05 -27.36
N ARG A 55 1.83 -22.96 -28.07
CA ARG A 55 0.56 -22.21 -27.90
C ARG A 55 -0.65 -22.90 -28.55
N LEU A 56 -0.42 -23.73 -29.56
CA LEU A 56 -1.43 -24.64 -30.14
C LEU A 56 -1.81 -25.78 -29.19
N GLY A 57 -1.15 -25.92 -28.04
CA GLY A 57 -1.45 -26.96 -27.05
C GLY A 57 -1.00 -28.36 -27.49
N ILE A 58 -0.01 -28.44 -28.39
CA ILE A 58 0.63 -29.73 -28.70
C ILE A 58 1.26 -30.26 -27.40
N PRO A 59 1.11 -31.56 -27.05
CA PRO A 59 1.68 -32.10 -25.84
C PRO A 59 3.17 -31.77 -25.69
N LEU A 60 3.56 -31.20 -24.56
CA LEU A 60 4.91 -30.69 -24.32
C LEU A 60 5.97 -31.82 -24.29
N ARG A 61 5.54 -33.06 -24.00
CA ARG A 61 6.36 -34.28 -24.07
C ARG A 61 6.42 -34.90 -25.47
N SER A 62 5.72 -34.33 -26.45
CA SER A 62 5.74 -34.86 -27.81
C SER A 62 7.14 -34.76 -28.41
N ARG A 63 7.46 -35.72 -29.28
CA ARG A 63 8.74 -35.73 -30.01
C ARG A 63 8.96 -34.42 -30.77
N LEU A 64 7.90 -33.82 -31.30
CA LEU A 64 7.96 -32.54 -32.02
C LEU A 64 8.46 -31.39 -31.14
N VAL A 65 7.84 -31.16 -29.99
CA VAL A 65 8.23 -30.06 -29.10
C VAL A 65 9.64 -30.27 -28.55
N GLN A 66 9.96 -31.49 -28.14
CA GLN A 66 11.29 -31.82 -27.61
C GLN A 66 12.40 -31.69 -28.66
N MET A 67 12.13 -32.10 -29.91
CA MET A 67 13.08 -31.90 -31.01
C MET A 67 13.27 -30.40 -31.28
N LEU A 68 12.18 -29.64 -31.47
CA LEU A 68 12.25 -28.20 -31.73
C LEU A 68 13.03 -27.45 -30.63
N MET A 69 12.86 -27.83 -29.36
CA MET A 69 13.62 -27.28 -28.25
C MET A 69 15.12 -27.61 -28.34
N ARG A 70 15.46 -28.85 -28.70
CA ARG A 70 16.87 -29.27 -28.88
C ARG A 70 17.53 -28.57 -30.07
N THR A 71 16.85 -28.44 -31.22
CA THR A 71 17.40 -27.65 -32.34
C THR A 71 17.49 -26.18 -32.01
N ALA A 72 16.52 -25.64 -31.27
CA ALA A 72 16.59 -24.26 -30.83
C ALA A 72 17.84 -24.04 -29.97
N GLN A 73 18.15 -24.98 -29.07
CA GLN A 73 19.36 -24.97 -28.25
C GLN A 73 20.66 -25.15 -29.05
N GLN A 74 20.71 -26.14 -29.96
CA GLN A 74 21.94 -26.58 -30.63
C GLN A 74 22.35 -25.70 -31.82
N VAL A 75 21.38 -25.18 -32.59
CA VAL A 75 21.65 -24.59 -33.90
C VAL A 75 21.52 -23.06 -33.88
N SER A 76 20.66 -22.48 -33.03
CA SER A 76 20.09 -21.14 -33.35
C SER A 76 20.11 -20.10 -32.23
N ILE A 77 20.71 -20.35 -31.06
CA ILE A 77 20.71 -19.31 -30.02
C ILE A 77 21.68 -18.17 -30.34
N ASN A 78 22.85 -18.48 -30.89
CA ASN A 78 23.81 -17.44 -31.30
C ASN A 78 23.29 -16.59 -32.48
N GLU A 79 22.49 -17.19 -33.36
CA GLU A 79 21.96 -16.53 -34.56
C GLU A 79 20.53 -15.97 -34.42
N PHE A 80 19.87 -16.17 -33.26
CA PHE A 80 18.56 -15.56 -33.05
C PHE A 80 18.69 -14.04 -33.02
N ASN A 81 17.93 -13.37 -33.87
CA ASN A 81 17.70 -11.92 -33.77
C ASN A 81 16.82 -11.60 -32.55
N GLY A 82 16.76 -10.33 -32.16
CA GLY A 82 15.95 -9.88 -31.01
C GLY A 82 14.50 -10.37 -31.05
N ARG A 83 13.84 -10.38 -32.23
CA ARG A 83 12.44 -10.82 -32.35
C ARG A 83 12.26 -12.31 -32.05
N ALA A 84 13.13 -13.16 -32.58
CA ALA A 84 13.09 -14.59 -32.32
C ALA A 84 13.35 -14.89 -30.83
N LEU A 85 14.29 -14.15 -30.21
CA LEU A 85 14.56 -14.23 -28.78
C LEU A 85 13.33 -13.91 -27.93
N GLY A 86 12.66 -12.78 -28.20
CA GLY A 86 11.45 -12.40 -27.47
C GLY A 86 10.33 -13.44 -27.61
N VAL A 87 10.12 -13.95 -28.83
CA VAL A 87 9.08 -14.94 -29.12
C VAL A 87 9.34 -16.26 -28.40
N VAL A 88 10.57 -16.77 -28.46
CA VAL A 88 10.94 -18.00 -27.75
C VAL A 88 10.85 -17.80 -26.23
N ALA A 89 11.33 -16.66 -25.72
CA ALA A 89 11.20 -16.29 -24.32
C ALA A 89 9.74 -16.31 -23.84
N SER A 90 8.81 -15.80 -24.66
CA SER A 90 7.38 -15.78 -24.35
C SER A 90 6.75 -17.17 -24.16
N CYS A 91 7.42 -18.22 -24.64
CA CYS A 91 6.96 -19.60 -24.52
C CYS A 91 7.48 -20.30 -23.29
N LEU A 92 8.56 -19.81 -22.66
CA LEU A 92 9.15 -20.41 -21.46
C LEU A 92 8.18 -20.64 -20.30
N PRO A 93 7.20 -19.75 -20.01
CA PRO A 93 6.25 -20.00 -18.93
C PRO A 93 5.33 -21.20 -19.16
N PHE A 94 5.15 -21.62 -20.42
CA PHE A 94 4.24 -22.69 -20.80
C PHE A 94 4.95 -24.04 -20.99
N LEU A 95 6.29 -24.07 -20.92
CA LEU A 95 7.08 -25.29 -21.06
C LEU A 95 7.19 -26.03 -19.72
N LEU A 96 7.31 -27.36 -19.77
CA LEU A 96 7.58 -28.20 -18.60
C LEU A 96 8.93 -27.83 -17.96
N GLN A 97 9.08 -28.00 -16.65
CA GLN A 97 10.37 -27.79 -15.97
C GLN A 97 11.32 -28.97 -16.14
N ASP A 98 11.68 -29.27 -17.39
CA ASP A 98 12.59 -30.37 -17.74
C ASP A 98 14.02 -29.84 -17.99
N ARG A 99 15.00 -30.75 -18.02
CA ARG A 99 16.42 -30.42 -18.33
C ARG A 99 16.56 -29.62 -19.64
N ASN A 100 15.77 -29.94 -20.67
CA ASN A 100 15.79 -29.22 -21.94
C ASN A 100 15.28 -27.78 -21.82
N THR A 101 14.29 -27.52 -20.96
CA THR A 101 13.75 -26.17 -20.70
C THR A 101 14.74 -25.33 -19.90
N GLN A 102 15.43 -25.95 -18.93
CA GLN A 102 16.51 -25.27 -18.19
C GLN A 102 17.69 -24.92 -19.10
N ALA A 103 18.10 -25.84 -19.99
CA ALA A 103 19.15 -25.60 -20.96
C ALA A 103 18.77 -24.50 -21.98
N LEU A 104 17.54 -24.53 -22.50
CA LEU A 104 17.01 -23.48 -23.38
C LEU A 104 16.99 -22.12 -22.68
N ARG A 105 16.57 -22.08 -21.41
CA ARG A 105 16.55 -20.85 -20.59
C ARG A 105 17.95 -20.30 -20.34
N ALA A 106 18.91 -21.16 -19.98
CA ALA A 106 20.30 -20.75 -19.77
C ALA A 106 20.89 -20.17 -21.04
N ALA A 107 20.68 -20.83 -22.18
CA ALA A 107 21.21 -20.38 -23.45
C ALA A 107 20.51 -19.08 -23.95
N LEU A 108 19.19 -18.92 -23.76
CA LEU A 108 18.50 -17.64 -24.00
C LEU A 108 19.02 -16.51 -23.12
N THR A 109 19.36 -16.80 -21.86
CA THR A 109 19.94 -15.83 -20.93
C THR A 109 21.30 -15.35 -21.43
N MET A 110 22.17 -16.28 -21.84
CA MET A 110 23.48 -15.95 -22.39
C MET A 110 23.38 -15.12 -23.67
N ARG A 111 22.49 -15.49 -24.60
CA ARG A 111 22.30 -14.69 -25.81
C ARG A 111 21.69 -13.33 -25.51
N ALA A 112 20.73 -13.22 -24.59
CA ALA A 112 20.18 -11.91 -24.22
C ALA A 112 21.26 -10.95 -23.71
N GLN A 113 22.29 -11.45 -23.01
CA GLN A 113 23.44 -10.64 -22.60
C GLN A 113 24.24 -10.09 -23.78
N LEU A 114 24.41 -10.87 -24.84
CA LEU A 114 25.17 -10.51 -26.04
C LEU A 114 24.34 -9.71 -27.06
N ALA A 115 23.03 -9.97 -27.12
CA ALA A 115 22.11 -9.42 -28.12
C ALA A 115 21.48 -8.09 -27.72
N LEU A 116 21.65 -7.64 -26.48
CA LEU A 116 21.06 -6.40 -25.95
C LEU A 116 21.23 -5.19 -26.90
N PRO A 117 22.42 -4.94 -27.48
CA PRO A 117 22.61 -3.81 -28.40
C PRO A 117 21.85 -3.94 -29.72
N GLU A 118 21.48 -5.17 -30.13
CA GLU A 118 20.75 -5.46 -31.37
C GLU A 118 19.22 -5.42 -31.19
N VAL A 119 18.74 -5.17 -29.95
CA VAL A 119 17.30 -5.07 -29.66
C VAL A 119 16.81 -3.65 -29.93
N ASP A 120 16.61 -3.32 -31.20
CA ASP A 120 16.13 -2.00 -31.62
C ASP A 120 14.65 -1.73 -31.32
N ARG A 121 13.91 -2.76 -30.88
CA ARG A 121 12.45 -2.70 -30.75
C ARG A 121 11.98 -2.80 -29.30
N VAL A 122 11.41 -1.71 -28.79
CA VAL A 122 10.81 -1.61 -27.44
C VAL A 122 9.91 -2.80 -27.08
N PRO A 123 8.98 -3.29 -27.94
CA PRO A 123 8.14 -4.43 -27.57
C PRO A 123 8.90 -5.74 -27.34
N VAL A 124 10.04 -5.92 -28.02
CA VAL A 124 10.90 -7.10 -27.84
C VAL A 124 11.63 -7.01 -26.50
N LEU A 125 12.19 -5.84 -26.18
CA LEU A 125 12.83 -5.57 -24.90
C LEU A 125 11.87 -5.87 -23.74
N LEU A 126 10.66 -5.32 -23.79
CA LEU A 126 9.63 -5.56 -22.77
C LEU A 126 9.23 -7.04 -22.66
N MET A 127 9.19 -7.77 -23.78
CA MET A 127 8.92 -9.21 -23.78
C MET A 127 10.03 -10.01 -23.11
N LEU A 128 11.30 -9.64 -23.36
CA LEU A 128 12.46 -10.26 -22.69
C LEU A 128 12.42 -9.98 -21.19
N MET A 129 12.21 -8.71 -20.79
CA MET A 129 12.06 -8.32 -19.39
C MET A 129 10.92 -9.11 -18.71
N TYR A 130 9.75 -9.18 -19.32
CA TYR A 130 8.59 -9.87 -18.75
C TYR A 130 8.82 -11.39 -18.60
N HIS A 131 9.34 -12.06 -19.61
CA HIS A 131 9.38 -13.53 -19.64
C HIS A 131 10.69 -14.14 -19.14
N LEU A 132 11.85 -13.57 -19.49
CA LEU A 132 13.16 -14.05 -19.01
C LEU A 132 13.53 -13.44 -17.68
N GLY A 133 13.11 -12.19 -17.45
CA GLY A 133 13.55 -11.41 -16.33
C GLY A 133 13.37 -12.00 -14.91
N PRO A 134 12.37 -12.87 -14.61
CA PRO A 134 12.31 -13.57 -13.32
C PRO A 134 13.48 -14.53 -13.07
N THR A 135 14.14 -14.99 -14.14
CA THR A 135 15.10 -16.10 -14.10
C THR A 135 16.54 -15.69 -14.35
N VAL A 136 16.76 -14.43 -14.72
CA VAL A 136 18.09 -13.91 -15.03
C VAL A 136 18.78 -13.33 -13.79
N PRO A 137 20.13 -13.37 -13.73
CA PRO A 137 20.90 -12.72 -12.67
C PRO A 137 20.63 -11.22 -12.58
N THR A 138 20.82 -10.63 -11.39
CA THR A 138 20.62 -9.20 -11.14
C THR A 138 21.41 -8.32 -12.11
N ALA A 139 22.68 -8.64 -12.38
CA ALA A 139 23.51 -7.91 -13.35
C ALA A 139 22.90 -7.81 -14.75
N LEU A 140 22.14 -8.82 -15.20
CA LEU A 140 21.43 -8.75 -16.48
C LEU A 140 20.12 -7.95 -16.37
N LYS A 141 19.45 -7.97 -15.21
CA LYS A 141 18.30 -7.09 -14.96
C LYS A 141 18.74 -5.63 -15.04
N ASP A 142 19.87 -5.28 -14.43
CA ASP A 142 20.42 -3.92 -14.45
C ASP A 142 20.76 -3.48 -15.88
N LYS A 143 21.35 -4.36 -16.70
CA LYS A 143 21.60 -4.08 -18.13
C LYS A 143 20.31 -3.87 -18.93
N LEU A 144 19.28 -4.68 -18.69
CA LEU A 144 17.97 -4.52 -19.33
C LEU A 144 17.30 -3.20 -18.93
N VAL A 145 17.42 -2.81 -17.66
CA VAL A 145 16.91 -1.53 -17.14
C VAL A 145 17.67 -0.36 -17.74
N ALA A 146 19.00 -0.42 -17.81
CA ALA A 146 19.83 0.61 -18.43
C ALA A 146 19.47 0.79 -19.91
N TRP A 147 19.26 -0.31 -20.64
CA TRP A 147 18.81 -0.24 -22.03
C TRP A 147 17.40 0.35 -22.16
N ALA A 148 16.47 -0.05 -21.29
CA ALA A 148 15.12 0.52 -21.27
C ALA A 148 15.11 2.02 -20.95
N LEU A 149 16.06 2.48 -20.13
CA LEU A 149 16.26 3.90 -19.85
C LEU A 149 16.83 4.65 -21.05
N PHE A 150 17.77 4.02 -21.78
CA PHE A 150 18.39 4.60 -22.99
C PHE A 150 17.37 4.81 -24.13
N VAL A 151 16.47 3.85 -24.35
CA VAL A 151 15.44 3.92 -25.42
C VAL A 151 14.09 4.45 -24.92
N LEU A 152 14.05 5.12 -23.78
CA LEU A 152 12.80 5.54 -23.12
C LEU A 152 12.00 6.55 -23.95
N ASP A 153 12.68 7.37 -24.75
CA ASP A 153 12.11 8.33 -25.69
C ASP A 153 11.18 7.68 -26.74
N GLN A 154 11.38 6.40 -27.04
CA GLN A 154 10.55 5.63 -27.99
C GLN A 154 9.32 4.98 -27.34
N PHE A 155 9.08 5.17 -26.03
CA PHE A 155 7.99 4.51 -25.33
C PHE A 155 6.66 5.25 -25.50
N THR A 156 5.63 4.50 -25.92
CA THR A 156 4.23 4.95 -25.82
C THR A 156 3.66 4.65 -24.43
N THR A 157 2.51 5.24 -24.08
CA THR A 157 1.78 4.97 -22.83
C THR A 157 1.60 3.46 -22.56
N ALA A 158 1.19 2.71 -23.59
CA ALA A 158 1.03 1.25 -23.52
C ALA A 158 2.36 0.49 -23.35
N ASN A 159 3.48 1.03 -23.83
CA ASN A 159 4.81 0.45 -23.58
C ASN A 159 5.23 0.68 -22.13
N VAL A 160 4.97 1.87 -21.58
CA VAL A 160 5.29 2.17 -20.18
C VAL A 160 4.44 1.32 -19.22
N LEU A 161 3.15 1.14 -19.45
CA LEU A 161 2.35 0.21 -18.64
C LEU A 161 2.93 -1.21 -18.66
N ARG A 162 3.31 -1.70 -19.84
CA ARG A 162 3.99 -3.00 -19.99
C ARG A 162 5.35 -3.04 -19.29
N LEU A 163 6.08 -1.92 -19.24
CA LEU A 163 7.33 -1.80 -18.49
C LEU A 163 7.10 -2.03 -16.99
N PHE A 164 6.10 -1.36 -16.40
CA PHE A 164 5.72 -1.55 -15.01
C PHE A 164 5.39 -3.03 -14.72
N PHE A 165 4.56 -3.66 -15.56
CA PHE A 165 4.24 -5.09 -15.42
C PHE A 165 5.47 -6.00 -15.55
N SER A 166 6.39 -5.65 -16.44
CA SER A 166 7.63 -6.41 -16.65
C SER A 166 8.53 -6.33 -15.43
N LEU A 167 8.74 -5.13 -14.87
CA LEU A 167 9.54 -4.92 -13.66
C LEU A 167 8.96 -5.65 -12.44
N ALA A 168 7.63 -5.61 -12.26
CA ALA A 168 6.95 -6.35 -11.20
C ALA A 168 7.18 -7.86 -11.33
N ARG A 169 7.05 -8.39 -12.55
CA ARG A 169 7.30 -9.82 -12.82
C ARG A 169 8.77 -10.19 -12.59
N MET A 170 9.69 -9.29 -12.94
CA MET A 170 11.12 -9.42 -12.66
C MET A 170 11.48 -9.35 -11.18
N GLN A 171 10.58 -8.85 -10.33
CA GLN A 171 10.84 -8.48 -8.93
C GLN A 171 12.08 -7.59 -8.81
N HIS A 172 12.20 -6.60 -9.69
CA HIS A 172 13.34 -5.71 -9.73
C HIS A 172 12.86 -4.26 -9.68
N ASN A 173 13.21 -3.57 -8.59
CA ASN A 173 12.84 -2.18 -8.37
C ASN A 173 13.88 -1.27 -9.04
N ALA A 174 13.48 -0.57 -10.09
CA ALA A 174 14.30 0.36 -10.85
C ALA A 174 13.75 1.80 -10.69
N PRO A 175 14.02 2.48 -9.56
CA PRO A 175 13.37 3.74 -9.23
C PRO A 175 13.66 4.84 -10.25
N GLU A 176 14.88 4.91 -10.79
CA GLU A 176 15.28 5.89 -11.80
C GLU A 176 14.46 5.75 -13.09
N LEU A 177 14.39 4.54 -13.65
CA LEU A 177 13.59 4.23 -14.83
C LEU A 177 12.08 4.47 -14.59
N LEU A 178 11.56 4.04 -13.44
CA LEU A 178 10.16 4.26 -13.10
C LEU A 178 9.87 5.77 -12.96
N SER A 179 10.79 6.54 -12.37
CA SER A 179 10.63 7.99 -12.23
C SER A 179 10.69 8.73 -13.56
N ALA A 180 11.57 8.31 -14.48
CA ALA A 180 11.69 8.88 -15.82
C ALA A 180 10.48 8.52 -16.71
N ALA A 181 9.90 7.32 -16.53
CA ALA A 181 8.76 6.87 -17.33
C ALA A 181 7.40 7.34 -16.78
N SER A 182 7.31 7.70 -15.49
CA SER A 182 6.06 8.15 -14.85
C SER A 182 5.40 9.36 -15.55
N PRO A 183 6.15 10.41 -15.98
CA PRO A 183 5.59 11.54 -16.74
C PRO A 183 4.80 11.17 -17.99
N ILE A 184 5.24 10.13 -18.71
CA ILE A 184 4.59 9.67 -19.95
C ILE A 184 3.19 9.11 -19.65
N ILE A 185 3.04 8.40 -18.54
CA ILE A 185 1.74 7.90 -18.07
C ILE A 185 0.88 9.05 -17.57
N THR A 186 1.42 9.94 -16.74
CA THR A 186 0.63 11.04 -16.15
C THR A 186 0.08 11.99 -17.21
N GLY A 187 0.80 12.19 -18.32
CA GLY A 187 0.33 13.03 -19.43
C GLY A 187 -0.79 12.40 -20.27
N ASN A 188 -0.96 11.07 -20.22
CA ASN A 188 -1.86 10.33 -21.11
C ASN A 188 -2.83 9.42 -20.33
N LEU A 189 -3.22 9.81 -19.10
CA LEU A 189 -4.11 9.00 -18.25
C LEU A 189 -5.48 8.72 -18.88
N GLN A 190 -5.98 9.62 -19.72
CA GLN A 190 -7.26 9.48 -20.42
C GLN A 190 -7.28 8.29 -21.41
N GLU A 191 -6.11 7.85 -21.89
CA GLU A 191 -6.00 6.70 -22.79
C GLU A 191 -6.18 5.37 -22.05
N LEU A 192 -6.09 5.38 -20.71
CA LEU A 192 -6.04 4.18 -19.89
C LEU A 192 -7.42 3.76 -19.40
N LYS A 193 -7.66 2.45 -19.43
CA LYS A 193 -8.85 1.88 -18.82
C LYS A 193 -8.73 1.88 -17.31
N PHE A 194 -9.85 1.96 -16.61
CA PHE A 194 -9.88 1.89 -15.15
C PHE A 194 -9.18 0.64 -14.59
N SER A 195 -9.38 -0.51 -15.23
CA SER A 195 -8.69 -1.76 -14.84
C SER A 195 -7.17 -1.67 -14.96
N GLU A 196 -6.65 -0.93 -15.93
CA GLU A 196 -5.20 -0.71 -16.12
C GLU A 196 -4.65 0.21 -15.04
N LEU A 197 -5.39 1.24 -14.64
CA LEU A 197 -5.04 2.11 -13.50
C LEU A 197 -4.95 1.32 -12.19
N LEU A 198 -5.92 0.44 -11.92
CA LEU A 198 -5.88 -0.44 -10.75
C LEU A 198 -4.67 -1.39 -10.78
N GLN A 199 -4.36 -1.99 -11.94
CA GLN A 199 -3.18 -2.84 -12.06
C GLN A 199 -1.89 -2.04 -11.88
N LEU A 200 -1.81 -0.81 -12.38
CA LEU A 200 -0.66 0.08 -12.19
C LEU A 200 -0.41 0.34 -10.71
N LEU A 201 -1.43 0.71 -9.93
CA LEU A 201 -1.30 0.92 -8.49
C LEU A 201 -0.87 -0.35 -7.75
N LYS A 202 -1.42 -1.50 -8.13
CA LYS A 202 -1.04 -2.81 -7.57
C LYS A 202 0.44 -3.12 -7.82
N VAL A 203 0.92 -2.82 -9.03
CA VAL A 203 2.33 -2.99 -9.40
C VAL A 203 3.24 -2.04 -8.63
N CYS A 204 2.87 -0.77 -8.50
CA CYS A 204 3.62 0.19 -7.71
C CYS A 204 3.80 -0.30 -6.26
N ASN A 205 2.73 -0.84 -5.67
CA ASN A 205 2.79 -1.44 -4.33
C ASN A 205 3.68 -2.68 -4.27
N GLN A 206 3.64 -3.55 -5.29
CA GLN A 206 4.51 -4.74 -5.37
C GLN A 206 5.99 -4.38 -5.50
N LEU A 207 6.32 -3.33 -6.26
CA LEU A 207 7.69 -2.86 -6.47
C LEU A 207 8.20 -1.99 -5.31
N GLY A 208 7.33 -1.57 -4.38
CA GLY A 208 7.66 -0.56 -3.38
C GLY A 208 7.98 0.81 -4.00
N TYR A 209 7.43 1.09 -5.18
CA TYR A 209 7.63 2.36 -5.88
C TYR A 209 6.60 3.38 -5.40
N HIS A 210 7.10 4.45 -4.79
CA HIS A 210 6.27 5.48 -4.16
C HIS A 210 6.47 6.82 -4.88
N ASN A 211 5.60 7.14 -5.84
CA ASN A 211 5.62 8.41 -6.55
C ASN A 211 4.32 9.17 -6.31
N THR A 212 4.40 10.22 -5.49
CA THR A 212 3.25 11.04 -5.09
C THR A 212 2.61 11.76 -6.27
N ARG A 213 3.40 12.21 -7.27
CA ARG A 213 2.86 12.89 -8.46
C ARG A 213 2.02 11.96 -9.32
N LEU A 214 2.52 10.73 -9.55
CA LEU A 214 1.78 9.69 -10.27
C LEU A 214 0.46 9.36 -9.56
N PHE A 215 0.51 9.13 -8.25
CA PHE A 215 -0.70 8.80 -7.48
C PHE A 215 -1.70 9.95 -7.41
N SER A 216 -1.22 11.20 -7.32
CA SER A 216 -2.08 12.39 -7.36
C SER A 216 -2.78 12.50 -8.71
N SER A 217 -2.04 12.34 -9.82
CA SER A 217 -2.62 12.42 -11.17
C SER A 217 -3.68 11.33 -11.41
N ILE A 218 -3.44 10.10 -10.92
CA ILE A 218 -4.42 9.01 -10.99
C ILE A 218 -5.66 9.34 -10.15
N ALA A 219 -5.47 9.89 -8.94
CA ALA A 219 -6.57 10.25 -8.06
C ALA A 219 -7.41 11.41 -8.63
N GLU A 220 -6.77 12.44 -9.20
CA GLU A 220 -7.43 13.57 -9.88
C GLU A 220 -8.26 13.08 -11.09
N HIS A 221 -7.68 12.22 -11.92
CA HIS A 221 -8.41 11.59 -13.04
C HIS A 221 -9.59 10.71 -12.55
N ALA A 222 -9.42 10.03 -11.41
CA ALA A 222 -10.50 9.27 -10.81
C ALA A 222 -11.62 10.17 -10.25
N VAL A 223 -11.29 11.36 -9.73
CA VAL A 223 -12.29 12.36 -9.29
C VAL A 223 -13.13 12.85 -10.48
N THR A 224 -12.49 13.17 -11.62
CA THR A 224 -13.25 13.65 -12.80
C THR A 224 -14.16 12.58 -13.40
N SER A 225 -13.81 11.31 -13.20
CA SER A 225 -14.49 10.17 -13.80
C SER A 225 -15.34 9.38 -12.79
N LEU A 226 -15.51 9.90 -11.56
CA LEU A 226 -16.04 9.14 -10.43
C LEU A 226 -17.48 8.65 -10.66
N GLN A 227 -18.30 9.47 -11.31
CA GLN A 227 -19.70 9.15 -11.66
C GLN A 227 -19.82 8.00 -12.68
N LEU A 228 -18.74 7.67 -13.39
CA LEU A 228 -18.72 6.56 -14.36
C LEU A 228 -18.39 5.21 -13.70
N TYR A 229 -17.98 5.21 -12.43
CA TYR A 229 -17.52 4.03 -11.73
C TYR A 229 -18.56 3.51 -10.73
N SER A 230 -18.62 2.19 -10.59
CA SER A 230 -19.41 1.58 -9.51
C SER A 230 -18.75 1.79 -8.14
N LEU A 231 -19.54 1.80 -7.06
CA LEU A 231 -19.01 1.91 -5.69
C LEU A 231 -17.95 0.82 -5.38
N ASN A 232 -18.14 -0.39 -5.91
CA ASN A 232 -17.17 -1.49 -5.77
C ASN A 232 -15.80 -1.18 -6.40
N GLU A 233 -15.82 -0.56 -7.57
CA GLU A 233 -14.62 -0.15 -8.30
C GLU A 233 -13.89 0.97 -7.56
N VAL A 234 -14.64 1.96 -7.08
CA VAL A 234 -14.13 3.08 -6.27
C VAL A 234 -13.51 2.56 -4.96
N CYS A 235 -14.20 1.66 -4.25
CA CYS A 235 -13.66 1.01 -3.05
C CYS A 235 -12.37 0.23 -3.35
N THR A 236 -12.29 -0.43 -4.51
CA THR A 236 -11.06 -1.13 -4.93
C THR A 236 -9.91 -0.15 -5.18
N LEU A 237 -10.16 0.99 -5.84
CA LEU A 237 -9.19 2.06 -6.03
C LEU A 237 -8.68 2.59 -4.68
N LEU A 238 -9.61 2.96 -3.78
CA LEU A 238 -9.31 3.47 -2.45
C LEU A 238 -8.48 2.47 -1.63
N LEU A 239 -8.80 1.18 -1.70
CA LEU A 239 -8.04 0.13 -1.02
C LEU A 239 -6.61 -0.01 -1.55
N LEU A 240 -6.38 0.22 -2.85
CA LEU A 240 -5.03 0.19 -3.42
C LEU A 240 -4.20 1.42 -3.01
N LEU A 241 -4.81 2.61 -3.01
CA LEU A 241 -4.16 3.84 -2.54
C LEU A 241 -3.84 3.77 -1.04
N SER A 242 -4.73 3.17 -0.24
CA SER A 242 -4.52 3.01 1.21
C SER A 242 -3.37 2.05 1.54
N ARG A 243 -3.15 1.01 0.72
CA ARG A 243 -1.97 0.12 0.84
C ARG A 243 -0.66 0.86 0.59
N LEU A 244 -0.66 1.83 -0.31
CA LEU A 244 0.44 2.76 -0.57
C LEU A 244 0.55 3.87 0.50
N LYS A 245 -0.37 3.89 1.48
CA LYS A 245 -0.55 4.96 2.48
C LYS A 245 -0.69 6.35 1.85
N PHE A 246 -1.20 6.42 0.62
CA PHE A 246 -1.38 7.66 -0.09
C PHE A 246 -2.75 8.25 0.22
N ARG A 247 -2.77 9.46 0.79
CA ARG A 247 -3.99 10.20 1.11
C ARG A 247 -4.20 11.28 0.06
N HIS A 248 -5.27 11.14 -0.74
CA HIS A 248 -5.73 12.18 -1.64
C HIS A 248 -7.03 12.81 -1.10
N PRO A 249 -6.99 14.03 -0.51
CA PRO A 249 -8.14 14.61 0.16
C PRO A 249 -9.32 14.80 -0.79
N GLY A 250 -9.12 15.42 -1.95
CA GLY A 250 -10.22 15.68 -2.89
C GLY A 250 -10.91 14.42 -3.43
N LEU A 251 -10.22 13.28 -3.47
CA LEU A 251 -10.83 12.01 -3.88
C LEU A 251 -11.68 11.43 -2.75
N LEU A 252 -11.16 11.44 -1.53
CA LEU A 252 -11.91 10.96 -0.37
C LEU A 252 -13.13 11.86 -0.10
N ASP A 253 -12.96 13.18 -0.14
CA ASP A 253 -14.07 14.14 -0.01
C ASP A 253 -15.15 13.89 -1.09
N ALA A 254 -14.76 13.70 -2.36
CA ALA A 254 -15.70 13.40 -3.44
C ALA A 254 -16.47 12.08 -3.24
N VAL A 255 -15.79 11.02 -2.77
CA VAL A 255 -16.47 9.74 -2.47
C VAL A 255 -17.45 9.90 -1.31
N ALA A 256 -17.09 10.65 -0.26
CA ALA A 256 -18.00 10.91 0.85
C ALA A 256 -19.25 11.67 0.38
N LEU A 257 -19.09 12.69 -0.46
CA LEU A 257 -20.21 13.44 -1.03
C LEU A 257 -21.11 12.59 -1.91
N LEU A 258 -20.53 11.73 -2.76
CA LEU A 258 -21.30 10.83 -3.62
C LEU A 258 -22.13 9.84 -2.81
N LEU A 259 -21.55 9.25 -1.76
CA LEU A 259 -22.29 8.39 -0.85
C LEU A 259 -23.45 9.12 -0.17
N LEU A 260 -23.24 10.37 0.26
CA LEU A 260 -24.31 11.19 0.86
C LEU A 260 -25.41 11.54 -0.14
N GLN A 261 -25.06 11.80 -1.41
CA GLN A 261 -26.02 12.04 -2.48
C GLN A 261 -26.85 10.80 -2.80
N GLU A 262 -26.22 9.62 -2.92
CA GLU A 262 -26.91 8.34 -3.13
C GLU A 262 -27.91 8.08 -1.99
N GLN A 263 -27.47 8.23 -0.72
CA GLN A 263 -28.36 8.09 0.44
C GLN A 263 -29.60 9.01 0.36
N GLN A 264 -29.41 10.27 -0.02
CA GLN A 264 -30.51 11.23 -0.12
C GLN A 264 -31.50 10.87 -1.23
N GLN A 265 -31.00 10.45 -2.40
CA GLN A 265 -31.84 10.01 -3.51
C GLN A 265 -32.68 8.80 -3.14
N GLU A 266 -32.10 7.88 -2.38
CA GLU A 266 -32.77 6.64 -2.02
C GLU A 266 -33.79 6.81 -0.89
N GLN A 267 -33.57 7.77 0.01
CA GLN A 267 -34.57 8.20 1.00
C GLN A 267 -35.82 8.83 0.36
N GLN A 268 -35.71 9.35 -0.87
CA GLN A 268 -36.83 9.94 -1.62
C GLN A 268 -37.63 8.92 -2.45
N GLN A 269 -37.18 7.66 -2.52
CA GLN A 269 -37.90 6.60 -3.24
C GLN A 269 -39.10 6.09 -2.44
N GLU A 270 -40.14 5.62 -3.14
CA GLU A 270 -41.38 5.09 -2.55
C GLU A 270 -41.16 3.89 -1.61
N GLN A 271 -40.04 3.18 -1.77
CA GLN A 271 -39.57 2.13 -0.86
C GLN A 271 -38.12 2.38 -0.45
N PRO A 272 -37.87 3.06 0.68
CA PRO A 272 -36.51 3.34 1.13
C PRO A 272 -35.85 2.05 1.59
N LYS A 273 -34.70 1.72 0.98
CA LYS A 273 -33.88 0.61 1.46
C LYS A 273 -33.15 1.07 2.73
N PRO A 274 -33.15 0.28 3.81
CA PRO A 274 -32.61 0.73 5.10
C PRO A 274 -31.09 0.93 5.11
N CYS A 275 -30.36 0.30 4.19
CA CYS A 275 -28.92 0.42 4.06
C CYS A 275 -28.50 0.17 2.60
N HIS A 276 -27.74 1.10 2.02
CA HIS A 276 -27.29 1.00 0.63
C HIS A 276 -25.86 0.50 0.49
N LEU A 277 -25.06 0.65 1.55
CA LEU A 277 -23.75 0.02 1.62
C LEU A 277 -23.90 -1.47 1.88
N ASP A 278 -23.28 -2.28 1.03
CA ASP A 278 -23.02 -3.67 1.36
C ASP A 278 -21.95 -3.79 2.44
N LYS A 279 -21.96 -4.91 3.17
CA LYS A 279 -20.97 -5.22 4.21
C LYS A 279 -19.53 -5.06 3.71
N LYS A 280 -19.26 -5.45 2.46
CA LYS A 280 -17.93 -5.39 1.87
C LYS A 280 -17.44 -3.95 1.68
N ASN A 281 -18.22 -3.07 1.04
CA ASN A 281 -17.80 -1.69 0.84
C ASN A 281 -17.77 -0.91 2.15
N LEU A 282 -18.69 -1.19 3.08
CA LEU A 282 -18.64 -0.63 4.44
C LEU A 282 -17.30 -0.90 5.13
N MET A 283 -16.87 -2.17 5.14
CA MET A 283 -15.59 -2.52 5.76
C MET A 283 -14.39 -1.88 5.06
N VAL A 284 -14.44 -1.73 3.73
CA VAL A 284 -13.38 -1.05 2.97
C VAL A 284 -13.34 0.45 3.29
N LEU A 285 -14.48 1.13 3.31
CA LEU A 285 -14.56 2.56 3.61
C LEU A 285 -14.10 2.84 5.05
N LEU A 286 -14.61 2.10 6.04
CA LEU A 286 -14.14 2.20 7.42
C LEU A 286 -12.63 1.95 7.52
N HIS A 287 -12.11 0.95 6.81
CA HIS A 287 -10.67 0.68 6.80
C HIS A 287 -9.86 1.82 6.17
N VAL A 288 -10.23 2.32 4.99
CA VAL A 288 -9.48 3.35 4.26
C VAL A 288 -9.48 4.66 5.02
N TYR A 289 -10.66 5.16 5.41
CA TYR A 289 -10.80 6.45 6.08
C TYR A 289 -10.09 6.45 7.43
N SER A 290 -10.22 5.37 8.21
CA SER A 290 -9.51 5.25 9.48
C SER A 290 -7.99 5.10 9.27
N LEU A 291 -7.53 4.27 8.32
CA LEU A 291 -6.10 4.08 8.08
C LEU A 291 -5.41 5.39 7.69
N LEU A 292 -6.03 6.17 6.80
CA LEU A 292 -5.52 7.45 6.33
C LEU A 292 -5.86 8.61 7.27
N ASN A 293 -6.62 8.35 8.34
CA ASN A 293 -7.12 9.34 9.28
C ASN A 293 -7.71 10.56 8.55
N HIS A 294 -8.61 10.31 7.61
CA HIS A 294 -9.23 11.36 6.82
C HIS A 294 -10.66 11.58 7.26
N GLN A 295 -11.00 12.85 7.50
CA GLN A 295 -12.35 13.30 7.80
C GLN A 295 -12.79 14.20 6.63
N PRO A 296 -13.94 13.88 6.00
CA PRO A 296 -14.46 14.67 4.89
C PRO A 296 -14.66 16.14 5.26
N HIS A 297 -14.22 17.05 4.40
CA HIS A 297 -14.38 18.48 4.66
C HIS A 297 -15.87 18.89 4.66
N GLY A 298 -16.36 19.49 5.74
CA GLY A 298 -17.74 19.97 5.87
C GLY A 298 -18.84 18.90 6.01
N ALA A 299 -18.51 17.60 5.84
CA ALA A 299 -19.47 16.50 5.86
C ALA A 299 -19.07 15.34 6.78
N ALA A 300 -18.09 15.53 7.67
CA ALA A 300 -17.54 14.46 8.49
C ALA A 300 -18.59 13.80 9.40
N GLU A 301 -19.42 14.58 10.09
CA GLU A 301 -20.40 14.04 11.05
C GLU A 301 -21.51 13.24 10.34
N THR A 302 -22.06 13.78 9.25
CA THR A 302 -23.10 13.12 8.46
C THR A 302 -22.59 11.85 7.80
N PHE A 303 -21.39 11.91 7.19
CA PHE A 303 -20.73 10.73 6.60
C PHE A 303 -20.48 9.64 7.64
N LEU A 304 -19.93 9.98 8.81
CA LEU A 304 -19.68 9.02 9.88
C LEU A 304 -20.99 8.46 10.46
N GLY A 305 -22.06 9.27 10.48
CA GLY A 305 -23.41 8.82 10.82
C GLY A 305 -23.94 7.73 9.88
N VAL A 306 -23.76 7.91 8.56
CA VAL A 306 -24.12 6.90 7.54
C VAL A 306 -23.32 5.61 7.70
N LEU A 307 -22.02 5.70 7.98
CA LEU A 307 -21.21 4.51 8.23
C LEU A 307 -21.61 3.80 9.53
N SER A 308 -21.97 4.55 10.58
CA SER A 308 -22.43 4.01 11.85
C SER A 308 -23.78 3.30 11.71
N SER A 309 -24.76 3.90 11.02
CA SER A 309 -26.06 3.26 10.78
C SER A 309 -25.92 2.00 9.92
N ALA A 310 -25.07 2.03 8.90
CA ALA A 310 -24.76 0.84 8.11
C ALA A 310 -24.10 -0.26 8.96
N LEU A 311 -23.23 0.10 9.90
CA LEU A 311 -22.59 -0.85 10.81
C LEU A 311 -23.58 -1.46 11.82
N GLU A 312 -24.56 -0.69 12.30
CA GLU A 312 -25.67 -1.20 13.11
C GLU A 312 -26.56 -2.16 12.29
N HIS A 313 -26.88 -1.80 11.06
CA HIS A 313 -27.72 -2.63 10.19
C HIS A 313 -27.09 -4.00 9.90
N HIS A 314 -25.78 -4.02 9.63
CA HIS A 314 -25.04 -5.26 9.34
C HIS A 314 -24.62 -6.03 10.60
N LEU A 315 -24.87 -5.51 11.82
CA LEU A 315 -24.47 -6.10 13.10
C LEU A 315 -24.67 -7.62 13.23
N PRO A 316 -25.82 -8.22 12.87
CA PRO A 316 -26.02 -9.67 13.04
C PRO A 316 -25.11 -10.53 12.14
N GLU A 317 -24.60 -9.98 11.04
CA GLU A 317 -23.74 -10.69 10.09
C GLU A 317 -22.24 -10.48 10.37
N LEU A 318 -21.88 -9.59 11.30
CA LEU A 318 -20.48 -9.24 11.56
C LEU A 318 -19.80 -10.28 12.45
N SER A 319 -18.61 -10.71 12.03
CA SER A 319 -17.70 -11.47 12.89
C SER A 319 -17.08 -10.58 13.97
N ALA A 320 -16.57 -11.17 15.06
CA ALA A 320 -15.86 -10.42 16.11
C ALA A 320 -14.69 -9.59 15.57
N HIS A 321 -14.00 -10.08 14.54
CA HIS A 321 -12.92 -9.34 13.87
C HIS A 321 -13.45 -8.13 13.07
N GLU A 322 -14.57 -8.27 12.36
CA GLU A 322 -15.16 -7.16 11.61
C GLU A 322 -15.72 -6.09 12.55
N LEU A 323 -16.36 -6.50 13.65
CA LEU A 323 -16.77 -5.59 14.74
C LEU A 323 -15.59 -4.84 15.32
N PHE A 324 -14.50 -5.54 15.63
CA PHE A 324 -13.27 -4.93 16.12
C PHE A 324 -12.71 -3.89 15.15
N VAL A 325 -12.66 -4.21 13.85
CA VAL A 325 -12.19 -3.27 12.82
C VAL A 325 -13.13 -2.07 12.71
N GLY A 326 -14.45 -2.26 12.73
CA GLY A 326 -15.43 -1.19 12.60
C GLY A 326 -15.41 -0.22 13.78
N VAL A 327 -15.46 -0.73 15.02
CA VAL A 327 -15.36 0.10 16.23
C VAL A 327 -14.02 0.82 16.28
N ARG A 328 -12.92 0.14 15.96
CA ARG A 328 -11.60 0.75 15.90
C ARG A 328 -11.57 1.89 14.88
N ALA A 329 -12.17 1.70 13.71
CA ALA A 329 -12.23 2.70 12.67
C ALA A 329 -12.99 3.96 13.12
N LEU A 330 -14.17 3.80 13.71
CA LEU A 330 -14.97 4.91 14.25
C LEU A 330 -14.22 5.65 15.36
N CYS A 331 -13.57 4.91 16.27
CA CYS A 331 -12.71 5.50 17.29
C CYS A 331 -11.59 6.31 16.66
N ILE A 332 -10.82 5.75 15.72
CA ILE A 332 -9.75 6.50 15.02
C ILE A 332 -10.29 7.80 14.40
N LEU A 333 -11.47 7.76 13.80
CA LEU A 333 -12.09 8.88 13.09
C LEU A 333 -12.74 9.93 14.00
N GLY A 334 -12.60 9.83 15.33
CA GLY A 334 -13.22 10.81 16.22
C GLY A 334 -14.66 10.46 16.63
N HIS A 335 -15.32 9.55 15.92
CA HIS A 335 -16.74 9.28 16.07
C HIS A 335 -17.03 8.34 17.24
N ARG A 336 -18.17 8.55 17.89
CA ARG A 336 -18.65 7.64 18.95
C ARG A 336 -19.38 6.48 18.28
N PRO A 337 -18.93 5.22 18.46
CA PRO A 337 -19.65 4.10 17.89
C PRO A 337 -21.04 3.95 18.55
N PRO A 338 -22.02 3.42 17.80
CA PRO A 338 -23.30 2.97 18.33
C PRO A 338 -23.20 2.18 19.62
N SER A 339 -24.14 2.39 20.55
CA SER A 339 -24.15 1.67 21.83
C SER A 339 -24.25 0.15 21.64
N ALA A 340 -25.11 -0.30 20.71
CA ALA A 340 -25.28 -1.72 20.37
C ALA A 340 -24.01 -2.34 19.77
N VAL A 341 -23.31 -1.62 18.89
CA VAL A 341 -22.06 -2.11 18.27
C VAL A 341 -20.92 -2.14 19.30
N ALA A 342 -20.84 -1.12 20.16
CA ALA A 342 -19.83 -1.06 21.22
C ALA A 342 -20.02 -2.16 22.28
N SER A 343 -21.26 -2.42 22.70
CA SER A 343 -21.57 -3.50 23.64
C SER A 343 -21.31 -4.88 23.03
N ALA A 344 -21.64 -5.09 21.76
CA ALA A 344 -21.37 -6.35 21.05
C ALA A 344 -19.87 -6.67 20.96
N LEU A 345 -19.00 -5.66 20.77
CA LEU A 345 -17.55 -5.87 20.80
C LEU A 345 -17.04 -6.18 22.22
N LEU A 346 -17.58 -5.48 23.22
CA LEU A 346 -17.18 -5.63 24.62
C LEU A 346 -17.73 -6.90 25.28
N ALA A 347 -18.64 -7.62 24.63
CA ALA A 347 -19.12 -8.91 25.09
C ALA A 347 -17.96 -9.94 25.20
N ASP A 348 -18.01 -10.78 26.24
CA ASP A 348 -16.95 -11.75 26.55
C ASP A 348 -16.70 -12.73 25.40
N HIS A 349 -17.74 -13.12 24.67
CA HIS A 349 -17.60 -14.00 23.51
C HIS A 349 -16.76 -13.37 22.39
N SER A 350 -17.00 -12.10 22.05
CA SER A 350 -16.24 -11.38 21.03
C SER A 350 -14.78 -11.19 21.47
N CYS A 351 -14.56 -10.82 22.74
CA CYS A 351 -13.22 -10.66 23.29
C CYS A 351 -12.44 -11.99 23.30
N THR A 352 -13.05 -13.09 23.74
CA THR A 352 -12.41 -14.42 23.75
C THR A 352 -12.06 -14.92 22.35
N GLN A 353 -12.94 -14.73 21.36
CA GLN A 353 -12.65 -15.05 19.96
C GLN A 353 -11.44 -14.26 19.44
N LEU A 354 -11.38 -12.95 19.68
CA LEU A 354 -10.27 -12.09 19.21
C LEU A 354 -8.91 -12.46 19.84
N LEU A 355 -8.93 -12.98 21.07
CA LEU A 355 -7.76 -13.32 21.88
C LEU A 355 -7.33 -14.78 21.75
N SER A 356 -8.15 -15.64 21.14
CA SER A 356 -7.81 -17.05 20.90
C SER A 356 -6.76 -17.25 19.79
N VAL A 357 -6.59 -16.27 18.90
CA VAL A 357 -5.66 -16.35 17.76
C VAL A 357 -4.22 -16.07 18.20
N SER A 358 -3.47 -17.13 18.51
CA SER A 358 -2.13 -17.10 19.11
C SER A 358 -1.12 -16.15 18.44
N VAL A 359 -1.10 -16.08 17.11
CA VAL A 359 -0.12 -15.28 16.33
C VAL A 359 -0.35 -13.77 16.47
N ARG A 360 -1.58 -13.34 16.82
CA ARG A 360 -1.96 -11.90 16.89
C ARG A 360 -2.44 -11.46 18.26
N LYS A 361 -2.48 -12.37 19.24
CA LYS A 361 -3.04 -12.14 20.58
C LYS A 361 -2.53 -10.85 21.22
N LEU A 362 -1.23 -10.72 21.44
CA LEU A 362 -0.63 -9.54 22.09
C LEU A 362 -0.95 -8.22 21.35
N LYS A 363 -0.94 -8.25 20.01
CA LYS A 363 -1.26 -7.07 19.20
C LYS A 363 -2.74 -6.69 19.33
N ASN A 364 -3.63 -7.67 19.30
CA ASN A 364 -5.07 -7.47 19.45
C ASN A 364 -5.40 -6.96 20.86
N GLU A 365 -4.72 -7.47 21.89
CA GLU A 365 -4.86 -6.99 23.29
C GLU A 365 -4.53 -5.50 23.39
N LEU A 366 -3.37 -5.09 22.88
CA LEU A 366 -2.94 -3.68 22.91
C LEU A 366 -3.89 -2.77 22.13
N GLU A 367 -4.33 -3.21 20.94
CA GLU A 367 -5.29 -2.41 20.14
C GLU A 367 -6.67 -2.36 20.80
N LEU A 368 -7.14 -3.44 21.43
CA LEU A 368 -8.41 -3.46 22.17
C LEU A 368 -8.36 -2.58 23.42
N GLN A 369 -7.25 -2.57 24.15
CA GLN A 369 -7.02 -1.66 25.26
C GLN A 369 -7.09 -0.19 24.82
N ALA A 370 -6.46 0.15 23.69
CA ALA A 370 -6.51 1.51 23.14
C ALA A 370 -7.95 1.92 22.74
N ILE A 371 -8.75 0.98 22.24
CA ILE A 371 -10.17 1.20 21.93
C ILE A 371 -10.95 1.42 23.23
N ARG A 372 -10.80 0.55 24.24
CA ARG A 372 -11.46 0.68 25.55
C ARG A 372 -11.17 2.03 26.20
N LEU A 373 -9.91 2.47 26.19
CA LEU A 373 -9.53 3.81 26.64
C LEU A 373 -10.31 4.87 25.87
N SER A 374 -10.30 4.80 24.53
CA SER A 374 -10.94 5.83 23.71
C SER A 374 -12.45 5.93 23.96
N LEU A 375 -13.13 4.80 24.18
CA LEU A 375 -14.54 4.76 24.55
C LEU A 375 -14.78 5.34 25.95
N HIS A 376 -13.86 5.11 26.89
CA HIS A 376 -13.95 5.68 28.23
C HIS A 376 -13.73 7.20 28.21
N LEU A 377 -12.74 7.67 27.46
CA LEU A 377 -12.44 9.10 27.29
C LEU A 377 -13.60 9.83 26.60
N GLN A 378 -14.27 9.21 25.62
CA GLN A 378 -15.48 9.76 24.99
C GLN A 378 -16.71 9.82 25.93
N LYS A 379 -16.67 9.19 27.12
CA LYS A 379 -17.74 9.30 28.13
C LYS A 379 -17.49 10.45 29.13
N LYS A 380 -16.25 10.91 29.31
CA LYS A 380 -15.90 11.98 30.24
C LYS A 380 -15.85 13.32 29.50
N LEU A 381 -16.42 14.39 30.06
CA LEU A 381 -16.17 15.76 29.58
C LEU A 381 -14.67 16.09 29.74
N PRO A 382 -14.09 16.92 28.85
CA PRO A 382 -12.71 17.39 29.01
C PRO A 382 -12.62 18.28 30.27
N GLY A 383 -11.78 17.89 31.25
CA GLY A 383 -11.50 18.74 32.42
C GLY A 383 -11.22 18.07 33.78
N VAL A 384 -11.17 16.74 33.89
CA VAL A 384 -10.88 16.08 35.19
C VAL A 384 -9.54 15.33 35.13
N PRO A 385 -8.57 15.63 36.02
CA PRO A 385 -7.34 14.85 36.10
C PRO A 385 -7.68 13.41 36.51
N ALA A 386 -7.26 12.44 35.70
CA ALA A 386 -7.47 11.02 35.95
C ALA A 386 -6.49 10.51 37.01
N ALA A 387 -6.65 10.97 38.24
CA ALA A 387 -6.11 10.31 39.42
C ALA A 387 -7.26 9.53 40.05
N GLU A 388 -7.41 8.25 39.69
CA GLU A 388 -7.84 7.16 40.60
C GLU A 388 -8.02 5.81 39.86
N ALA A 389 -7.43 4.78 40.48
CA ALA A 389 -7.75 3.33 40.45
C ALA A 389 -7.25 2.38 39.31
N ALA A 390 -6.10 1.73 39.59
CA ALA A 390 -5.75 0.26 39.54
C ALA A 390 -5.96 -0.61 38.26
N PRO A 391 -5.43 -1.87 38.15
CA PRO A 391 -4.20 -2.49 38.68
C PRO A 391 -3.16 -2.79 37.57
N SER A 392 -1.91 -3.02 37.98
CA SER A 392 -0.74 -3.25 37.14
C SER A 392 -0.82 -4.51 36.26
N SER A 393 -0.44 -4.38 34.98
CA SER A 393 -0.14 -5.51 34.09
C SER A 393 1.28 -5.35 33.51
N PRO A 394 1.98 -6.47 33.21
CA PRO A 394 3.41 -6.46 32.94
C PRO A 394 3.79 -5.85 31.59
N ASP A 395 4.92 -5.14 31.60
CA ASP A 395 5.55 -4.45 30.46
C ASP A 395 5.79 -5.37 29.23
N PRO A 396 5.29 -5.00 28.04
CA PRO A 396 5.74 -5.63 26.80
C PRO A 396 6.88 -4.84 26.14
N ASN A 397 8.02 -5.53 25.99
CA ASN A 397 9.16 -5.33 25.08
C ASN A 397 9.94 -3.99 25.03
N PRO A 398 11.29 -4.00 25.23
CA PRO A 398 12.16 -2.83 25.23
C PRO A 398 12.56 -2.26 23.85
N SER A 399 12.15 -2.88 22.74
CA SER A 399 12.66 -2.52 21.40
C SER A 399 12.10 -1.23 20.79
N SER A 400 11.07 -0.64 21.39
CA SER A 400 10.47 0.64 20.95
C SER A 400 11.11 1.88 21.60
N LEU A 401 11.94 1.70 22.65
CA LEU A 401 12.49 2.78 23.49
C LEU A 401 13.66 3.57 22.88
N ASN A 402 14.15 3.20 21.69
CA ASN A 402 15.44 3.68 21.19
C ASN A 402 15.38 4.25 19.75
N ARG A 403 14.25 4.83 19.33
CA ARG A 403 14.18 5.44 17.98
C ARG A 403 15.04 6.69 17.85
N CYS A 404 15.12 7.50 18.89
CA CYS A 404 15.96 8.70 18.98
C CYS A 404 16.57 8.80 20.39
N PRO A 405 17.68 8.08 20.67
CA PRO A 405 18.27 8.01 22.02
C PRO A 405 18.78 9.36 22.54
N GLU A 406 19.09 10.29 21.63
CA GLU A 406 19.57 11.65 21.93
C GLU A 406 18.42 12.66 22.14
N LEU A 407 17.17 12.27 21.90
CA LEU A 407 16.03 13.19 22.06
C LEU A 407 15.88 13.67 23.52
N PRO A 408 15.96 12.81 24.55
CA PRO A 408 15.81 13.25 25.93
C PRO A 408 16.87 14.27 26.37
N SER A 409 18.13 14.03 26.02
CA SER A 409 19.23 14.93 26.39
C SER A 409 19.11 16.29 25.71
N VAL A 410 18.80 16.30 24.41
CA VAL A 410 18.58 17.55 23.66
C VAL A 410 17.31 18.29 24.13
N LEU A 411 16.29 17.56 24.58
CA LEU A 411 15.08 18.15 25.15
C LEU A 411 15.35 18.80 26.51
N ILE A 412 16.13 18.16 27.38
CA ILE A 412 16.59 18.74 28.64
C ILE A 412 17.38 20.03 28.39
N GLU A 413 18.29 20.01 27.41
CA GLU A 413 19.05 21.19 26.99
C GLU A 413 18.14 22.30 26.41
N ALA A 414 17.14 21.93 25.61
CA ALA A 414 16.20 22.89 25.03
C ALA A 414 15.34 23.61 26.07
N LEU A 415 15.01 22.92 27.17
CA LEU A 415 14.21 23.43 28.28
C LEU A 415 15.02 24.31 29.26
N ARG A 416 16.36 24.28 29.24
CA ARG A 416 17.23 25.10 30.12
C ARG A 416 16.81 25.10 31.61
N GLY A 417 16.25 23.99 32.11
CA GLY A 417 15.79 23.87 33.51
C GLY A 417 14.37 24.35 33.81
N SER A 418 13.59 24.83 32.84
CA SER A 418 12.21 25.32 33.04
C SER A 418 11.13 24.22 33.09
N GLY A 419 11.52 22.96 33.30
CA GLY A 419 10.59 21.83 33.24
C GLY A 419 11.23 20.48 33.58
N GLN A 420 10.40 19.50 33.92
CA GLN A 420 10.82 18.12 34.14
C GLN A 420 10.62 17.29 32.86
N VAL A 421 11.66 16.57 32.42
CA VAL A 421 11.57 15.60 31.32
C VAL A 421 11.52 14.21 31.91
N ARG A 422 10.48 13.45 31.57
CA ARG A 422 10.37 12.04 31.91
C ARG A 422 10.43 11.20 30.62
N VAL A 423 11.31 10.21 30.60
CA VAL A 423 11.51 9.33 29.44
C VAL A 423 10.69 8.06 29.64
N GLY A 424 9.99 7.59 28.60
CA GLY A 424 9.30 6.29 28.66
C GLY A 424 8.06 6.27 29.58
N VAL A 425 7.37 7.40 29.73
CA VAL A 425 6.24 7.51 30.67
C VAL A 425 5.07 6.64 30.22
N THR A 426 4.57 5.84 31.14
CA THR A 426 3.33 5.09 31.03
C THR A 426 2.23 5.90 31.70
N VAL A 427 1.37 6.53 30.90
CA VAL A 427 0.23 7.29 31.43
C VAL A 427 -0.91 6.32 31.74
N GLY A 428 -1.18 6.14 33.04
CA GLY A 428 -2.32 5.40 33.58
C GLY A 428 -2.15 3.89 33.55
N GLY A 429 -2.13 3.27 34.74
CA GLY A 429 -1.93 1.84 34.99
C GLY A 429 -2.94 0.86 34.37
N LEU A 430 -3.72 1.27 33.38
CA LEU A 430 -4.69 0.45 32.65
C LEU A 430 -4.45 0.43 31.14
N TYR A 431 -3.53 1.26 30.62
CA TYR A 431 -3.45 1.49 29.18
C TYR A 431 -2.01 1.63 28.74
N SER A 432 -1.50 0.60 28.06
CA SER A 432 -0.31 0.73 27.23
C SER A 432 -0.65 1.56 25.99
N ILE A 433 -1.01 2.84 26.18
CA ILE A 433 -0.83 3.85 25.13
C ILE A 433 0.67 3.80 24.88
N GLY A 434 1.08 3.12 23.82
CA GLY A 434 2.46 2.66 23.64
C GLY A 434 3.46 3.73 24.09
N LYS A 435 4.45 3.34 24.88
CA LYS A 435 5.44 4.22 25.52
C LYS A 435 5.75 5.50 24.73
N PHE A 436 5.72 6.63 25.41
CA PHE A 436 6.16 7.92 24.88
C PHE A 436 7.69 7.96 24.87
N ASP A 437 8.28 8.55 23.84
CA ASP A 437 9.73 8.71 23.80
C ASP A 437 10.15 9.75 24.86
N CYS A 438 9.41 10.86 25.03
CA CYS A 438 9.56 11.81 26.14
C CYS A 438 8.23 12.49 26.54
N GLU A 439 7.99 12.66 27.84
CA GLU A 439 7.05 13.63 28.42
C GLU A 439 7.85 14.85 28.90
N ALA A 440 7.44 16.06 28.53
CA ALA A 440 7.98 17.30 29.05
C ALA A 440 6.87 18.06 29.78
N CYS A 441 7.04 18.26 31.08
CA CYS A 441 6.19 19.17 31.84
C CYS A 441 6.76 20.59 31.72
N LEU A 442 6.03 21.49 31.04
CA LEU A 442 6.36 22.90 30.98
C LEU A 442 5.64 23.63 32.11
N CYS A 443 6.40 24.23 33.02
CA CYS A 443 5.87 25.23 33.93
C CYS A 443 5.87 26.58 33.17
N ALA A 444 4.71 27.23 33.08
CA ALA A 444 4.70 28.64 32.75
C ALA A 444 5.30 29.39 33.94
N ASP A 445 6.27 30.25 33.62
CA ASP A 445 7.03 31.15 34.48
C ASP A 445 8.32 30.60 35.12
N ALA A 446 9.40 31.29 34.75
CA ALA A 446 10.79 31.10 35.14
C ALA A 446 11.07 31.74 36.51
N GLU A 447 12.18 31.33 37.13
CA GLU A 447 12.82 31.98 38.28
C GLU A 447 12.02 31.97 39.60
N VAL A 448 11.82 30.78 40.18
CA VAL A 448 11.65 30.70 41.64
C VAL A 448 12.54 29.58 42.18
N THR A 449 13.72 29.97 42.66
CA THR A 449 14.34 29.26 43.77
C THR A 449 13.36 29.32 44.95
N LEU A 450 12.86 28.17 45.43
CA LEU A 450 12.88 27.76 46.84
C LEU A 450 11.86 26.65 47.17
N GLN A 451 12.35 25.79 48.06
CA GLN A 451 11.79 24.81 49.00
C GLN A 451 10.30 24.41 48.97
N GLU A 452 10.15 23.08 48.91
CA GLU A 452 9.18 22.19 49.56
C GLU A 452 7.71 22.64 49.76
N THR A 453 6.88 21.91 49.01
CA THR A 453 5.66 21.18 49.44
C THR A 453 4.25 21.72 49.28
N GLU A 454 3.93 23.01 49.04
CA GLU A 454 2.50 23.40 49.13
C GLU A 454 1.87 24.29 48.03
N VAL A 455 2.47 24.49 46.85
CA VAL A 455 1.89 25.42 45.83
C VAL A 455 1.52 24.79 44.47
N LEU A 456 1.23 23.48 44.41
CA LEU A 456 0.82 22.83 43.15
C LEU A 456 -0.60 23.18 42.64
N GLN A 457 -1.35 24.06 43.33
CA GLN A 457 -2.74 24.36 42.96
C GLN A 457 -2.91 25.51 41.94
N PHE A 458 -1.86 26.28 41.61
CA PHE A 458 -2.00 27.48 40.78
C PHE A 458 -1.10 27.57 39.53
N LEU A 459 -0.20 26.61 39.30
CA LEU A 459 0.57 26.59 38.05
C LEU A 459 -0.24 25.94 36.93
N GLN A 460 -0.49 26.66 35.84
CA GLN A 460 -0.96 26.07 34.58
C GLN A 460 0.17 25.21 33.98
N ILE A 461 0.35 24.00 34.54
CA ILE A 461 1.33 23.04 34.03
C ILE A 461 0.78 22.50 32.71
N SER A 462 1.37 22.95 31.60
CA SER A 462 1.06 22.38 30.28
C SER A 462 1.94 21.16 30.07
N THR A 463 1.35 19.96 30.20
CA THR A 463 2.07 18.72 29.95
C THR A 463 2.15 18.47 28.44
N VAL A 464 3.38 18.52 27.89
CA VAL A 464 3.64 18.26 26.48
C VAL A 464 4.17 16.83 26.31
N ALA A 465 3.44 16.01 25.57
CA ALA A 465 3.88 14.68 25.17
C ALA A 465 4.63 14.77 23.82
N MET A 466 5.91 14.44 23.79
CA MET A 466 6.69 14.34 22.56
C MET A 466 6.75 12.90 22.04
N LEU A 467 6.40 12.73 20.77
CA LEU A 467 6.37 11.44 20.09
C LEU A 467 7.38 11.41 18.96
N CYS A 468 8.37 10.50 19.05
CA CYS A 468 9.27 10.21 17.94
C CYS A 468 8.68 9.11 17.06
N CYS A 469 8.09 9.54 15.96
CA CYS A 469 7.34 8.70 15.03
C CYS A 469 8.22 8.21 13.88
N HIS A 470 8.04 6.95 13.49
CA HIS A 470 8.63 6.41 12.28
C HIS A 470 7.95 7.01 11.03
N PRO A 471 8.65 7.26 9.91
CA PRO A 471 8.03 7.77 8.67
C PRO A 471 6.83 6.95 8.18
N ALA A 472 6.83 5.66 8.46
CA ALA A 472 5.73 4.75 8.14
C ALA A 472 4.43 5.00 8.94
N GLU A 473 4.46 5.85 9.96
CA GLU A 473 3.29 6.26 10.75
C GLU A 473 2.57 7.46 10.12
N PHE A 474 3.14 8.07 9.07
CA PHE A 474 2.55 9.18 8.33
C PHE A 474 2.06 8.73 6.95
N CYS A 475 1.10 9.46 6.39
CA CYS A 475 0.66 9.25 5.02
C CYS A 475 1.78 9.67 4.05
N LEU A 476 1.95 8.88 2.99
CA LEU A 476 2.99 9.05 1.99
C LEU A 476 3.02 10.48 1.44
N GLY A 477 4.20 11.11 1.45
CA GLY A 477 4.38 12.46 0.93
C GLY A 477 3.87 13.58 1.83
N SER A 478 3.46 13.29 3.06
CA SER A 478 2.89 14.27 3.99
C SER A 478 3.38 14.05 5.43
N GLN A 479 3.12 15.02 6.31
CA GLN A 479 3.25 14.87 7.77
C GLN A 479 1.90 14.52 8.43
N HIS A 480 0.90 14.11 7.64
CA HIS A 480 -0.41 13.74 8.18
C HIS A 480 -0.33 12.37 8.88
N PRO A 481 -0.66 12.26 10.17
CA PRO A 481 -0.57 11.01 10.91
C PRO A 481 -1.59 9.99 10.41
N CYS A 482 -1.17 8.73 10.24
CA CYS A 482 -2.08 7.62 9.95
C CYS A 482 -2.92 7.27 11.19
N GLY A 483 -3.99 6.49 10.99
CA GLY A 483 -5.00 6.19 12.00
C GLY A 483 -4.50 5.73 13.36
N LYS A 484 -3.45 4.90 13.41
CA LYS A 484 -2.89 4.43 14.70
C LYS A 484 -2.24 5.57 15.49
N LEU A 485 -1.45 6.40 14.81
CA LEU A 485 -0.80 7.54 15.42
C LEU A 485 -1.83 8.60 15.80
N ALA A 486 -2.81 8.84 14.93
CA ALA A 486 -3.92 9.76 15.17
C ALA A 486 -4.75 9.37 16.41
N LEU A 487 -5.10 8.09 16.56
CA LEU A 487 -5.80 7.60 17.75
C LEU A 487 -4.98 7.83 19.02
N LYS A 488 -3.66 7.57 18.97
CA LYS A 488 -2.75 7.81 20.09
C LYS A 488 -2.72 9.29 20.47
N VAL A 489 -2.53 10.18 19.49
CA VAL A 489 -2.53 11.63 19.65
C VAL A 489 -3.85 12.12 20.27
N ARG A 490 -4.99 11.66 19.75
CA ARG A 490 -6.31 12.05 20.25
C ARG A 490 -6.55 11.60 21.69
N ASN A 491 -6.20 10.35 22.02
CA ASN A 491 -6.36 9.82 23.36
C ASN A 491 -5.53 10.61 24.40
N LEU A 492 -4.35 11.08 24.01
CA LEU A 492 -3.51 11.93 24.87
C LEU A 492 -4.09 13.32 25.06
N HIS A 493 -4.60 13.93 23.99
CA HIS A 493 -5.31 15.20 24.09
C HIS A 493 -6.50 15.09 25.06
N ALA A 494 -7.26 14.01 25.00
CA ALA A 494 -8.35 13.76 25.93
C ALA A 494 -7.89 13.47 27.38
N LEU A 495 -6.63 13.07 27.59
CA LEU A 495 -6.00 12.94 28.90
C LEU A 495 -5.37 14.25 29.41
N GLY A 496 -5.48 15.36 28.66
CA GLY A 496 -4.94 16.67 29.04
C GLY A 496 -3.55 16.98 28.50
N TYR A 497 -2.94 16.08 27.71
CA TYR A 497 -1.63 16.31 27.12
C TYR A 497 -1.70 17.12 25.83
N ARG A 498 -0.72 18.01 25.63
CA ARG A 498 -0.46 18.62 24.33
C ARG A 498 0.57 17.78 23.58
N VAL A 499 0.23 17.27 22.40
CA VAL A 499 1.07 16.30 21.70
C VAL A 499 1.88 16.96 20.59
N THR A 500 3.19 16.70 20.58
CA THR A 500 4.10 17.16 19.53
C THR A 500 4.72 15.96 18.81
N LEU A 501 4.57 15.92 17.50
CA LEU A 501 5.12 14.85 16.65
C LEU A 501 6.49 15.25 16.09
N VAL A 502 7.47 14.35 16.24
CA VAL A 502 8.81 14.48 15.68
C VAL A 502 9.04 13.28 14.76
N SER A 503 9.28 13.54 13.47
CA SER A 503 9.64 12.48 12.52
C SER A 503 11.07 12.04 12.75
N SER A 504 11.32 10.75 12.96
CA SER A 504 12.67 10.22 13.15
C SER A 504 13.58 10.45 11.93
N SER A 505 13.01 10.51 10.72
CA SER A 505 13.76 10.85 9.51
C SER A 505 14.18 12.31 9.46
N GLN A 506 13.32 13.23 9.93
CA GLN A 506 13.66 14.64 10.03
C GLN A 506 14.72 14.84 11.12
N TRP A 507 14.56 14.18 12.27
CA TRP A 507 15.51 14.21 13.37
C TRP A 507 16.91 13.78 12.96
N LYS A 508 17.04 12.65 12.24
CA LYS A 508 18.33 12.13 11.77
C LYS A 508 19.03 13.02 10.73
N ARG A 509 18.28 13.80 9.95
CA ARG A 509 18.84 14.73 8.94
C ARG A 509 19.30 16.05 9.55
N LEU A 510 18.84 16.39 10.76
CA LEU A 510 19.23 17.63 11.43
C LEU A 510 20.67 17.51 11.95
N GLN A 511 21.49 18.49 11.60
CA GLN A 511 22.79 18.71 12.24
C GLN A 511 22.61 18.93 13.75
N PRO A 512 23.56 18.47 14.58
CA PRO A 512 23.42 18.48 16.05
C PRO A 512 23.09 19.87 16.60
N GLU A 513 23.76 20.91 16.09
CA GLU A 513 23.57 22.32 16.46
C GLU A 513 22.14 22.83 16.21
N ARG A 514 21.43 22.26 15.23
CA ARG A 514 20.08 22.68 14.85
C ARG A 514 18.98 21.93 15.61
N ARG A 515 19.32 20.92 16.42
CA ARG A 515 18.31 20.08 17.10
C ARG A 515 17.67 20.78 18.29
N VAL A 516 18.45 21.50 19.09
CA VAL A 516 17.96 22.33 20.20
C VAL A 516 16.98 23.43 19.72
N PRO A 517 17.33 24.29 18.74
CA PRO A 517 16.39 25.32 18.27
C PRO A 517 15.15 24.72 17.61
N PHE A 518 15.29 23.57 16.93
CA PHE A 518 14.14 22.85 16.36
C PHE A 518 13.16 22.37 17.44
N LEU A 519 13.63 21.76 18.52
CA LEU A 519 12.76 21.33 19.63
C LEU A 519 12.13 22.52 20.33
N ARG A 520 12.87 23.62 20.53
CA ARG A 520 12.32 24.84 21.14
C ARG A 520 11.17 25.42 20.31
N GLN A 521 11.33 25.50 18.99
CA GLN A 521 10.26 25.93 18.10
C GLN A 521 9.04 25.01 18.18
N LYS A 522 9.26 23.69 18.22
CA LYS A 522 8.18 22.69 18.35
C LYS A 522 7.44 22.80 19.69
N LEU A 523 8.16 23.06 20.78
CA LEU A 523 7.59 23.31 22.10
C LEU A 523 6.78 24.61 22.14
N GLN A 524 7.28 25.70 21.55
CA GLN A 524 6.56 26.98 21.47
C GLN A 524 5.24 26.84 20.71
N LEU A 525 5.26 26.14 19.57
CA LEU A 525 4.05 25.84 18.81
C LEU A 525 3.06 24.99 19.60
N ALA A 526 3.54 24.09 20.47
CA ALA A 526 2.69 23.25 21.31
C ALA A 526 2.17 24.00 22.55
N SER A 527 2.94 24.92 23.13
CA SER A 527 2.54 25.74 24.27
C SER A 527 1.60 26.89 23.89
N GLY A 528 1.44 27.17 22.59
CA GLY A 528 0.59 28.26 22.12
C GLY A 528 1.22 29.64 22.35
N MET A 529 2.52 29.71 22.68
CA MET A 529 3.30 30.93 22.62
C MET A 529 3.62 31.25 21.15
N ALA A 530 2.59 31.60 20.38
CA ALA A 530 2.82 32.45 19.22
C ALA A 530 3.40 33.77 19.75
N ALA A 531 4.49 34.22 19.14
CA ALA A 531 5.20 35.42 19.53
C ALA A 531 4.27 36.65 19.53
N GLU A 532 3.77 37.02 20.70
CA GLU A 532 3.63 38.42 21.08
C GLU A 532 4.99 38.87 21.62
N CYS A 533 5.88 39.21 20.71
CA CYS A 533 6.98 40.14 20.99
C CYS A 533 7.02 41.07 19.78
N GLY A 534 6.27 42.17 19.90
CA GLY A 534 6.25 43.24 18.93
C GLY A 534 7.52 44.09 18.98
N SER A 535 7.91 44.58 17.81
CA SER A 535 8.12 46.00 17.52
C SER A 535 7.95 46.18 16.02
#